data_AF-A2DPF9-F1
#
_entry.id   AF-A2DPF9-F1
#
_cell.length_a   1.000
_cell.length_b   1.000
_cell.length_c   1.000
_cell.angle_alpha   90.00
_cell.angle_beta   90.00
_cell.angle_gamma   90.00
#
_symmetry.space_group_name_H-M   'P 1'
#
loop_
_entity.id
_entity.type
_entity.pdbx_description
1 polymer ?
#
loop_
_entity_poly.entity_id
_entity_poly.type
_entity_poly.pdbx_seq_one_letter_code
_entity_poly.pdbx_strand_id
1 'polypeptide(L)'
;MDNTFNYESYYISMYVNSNPIKPISDQYTRKEVKRHRDNFHHSIVRFLEYCNSNGEIMLKITNICERFGFQRRRFYDLATILQAFGILQKENLDMVKWVGMGQIIPTLEKVIHERGIGTADSSNISTIFPSVQKLLMSSIAVDFTLLFITQRRQKLNIQETASFFARDNGRFKSTLCKLYQIVYILIELGIVERRNTPNEVYLADRYFNYFCNQPVKQPFPIPITVQKVASFPIPYLSRSNDPFDSIFCIESSYGIDIDPDFILSE
;
A
#
# COMPACT_ATOMS: atom_id res chain seq x y z
N MET A 1 12.84 11.75 29.16
CA MET A 1 11.45 11.26 29.06
C MET A 1 11.26 10.79 27.63
N ASP A 2 11.56 9.51 27.41
CA ASP A 2 11.56 8.90 26.07
C ASP A 2 10.13 8.62 25.65
N ASN A 3 9.58 9.52 24.83
CA ASN A 3 8.27 9.36 24.22
C ASN A 3 8.40 8.44 23.00
N THR A 4 8.77 7.18 23.24
CA THR A 4 8.78 6.14 22.22
C THR A 4 7.35 5.87 21.79
N PHE A 5 6.95 6.44 20.65
CA PHE A 5 5.65 6.22 20.04
C PHE A 5 5.45 4.70 19.85
N ASN A 6 4.54 4.10 20.63
CA ASN A 6 4.28 2.66 20.61
C ASN A 6 3.52 2.32 19.31
N TYR A 7 4.28 1.93 18.29
CA TYR A 7 3.74 1.57 16.98
C TYR A 7 2.71 0.44 17.05
N GLU A 8 2.84 -0.53 17.98
CA GLU A 8 1.81 -1.56 18.18
C GLU A 8 0.49 -0.94 18.63
N SER A 9 0.52 0.04 19.53
CA SER A 9 -0.68 0.72 20.02
C SER A 9 -1.41 1.51 18.92
N TYR A 10 -0.67 2.12 17.99
CA TYR A 10 -1.25 2.85 16.86
C TYR A 10 -1.85 1.91 15.80
N TYR A 11 -1.24 0.75 15.59
CA TYR A 11 -1.80 -0.31 14.73
C TYR A 11 -3.10 -0.88 15.29
N ILE A 12 -3.19 -1.04 16.61
CA ILE A 12 -4.38 -1.56 17.30
C ILE A 12 -5.59 -0.63 17.11
N SER A 13 -5.42 0.69 17.23
CA SER A 13 -6.54 1.64 17.12
C SER A 13 -7.13 1.80 15.71
N MET A 14 -6.39 1.41 14.66
CA MET A 14 -6.82 1.56 13.27
C MET A 14 -7.67 0.37 12.76
N TYR A 15 -7.71 -0.75 13.49
CA TYR A 15 -8.31 -2.00 12.99
C TYR A 15 -9.30 -2.69 13.94
N VAL A 16 -9.48 -2.17 15.15
CA VAL A 16 -10.57 -2.59 16.05
C VAL A 16 -11.74 -1.63 15.82
N ASN A 17 -12.78 -2.05 15.11
CA ASN A 17 -13.95 -1.21 14.86
C ASN A 17 -14.98 -1.34 16.00
N SER A 18 -15.40 -0.19 16.51
CA SER A 18 -16.69 0.17 17.14
C SER A 18 -17.47 -0.89 17.93
N ASN A 19 -17.18 -0.98 19.21
CA ASN A 19 -18.18 -1.18 20.26
C ASN A 19 -17.82 -0.26 21.45
N PRO A 20 -18.82 0.25 22.20
CA PRO A 20 -18.58 1.23 23.27
C PRO A 20 -17.65 0.63 24.33
N ILE A 21 -16.55 1.34 24.56
CA ILE A 21 -15.39 0.92 25.35
C ILE A 21 -15.81 0.69 26.81
N LYS A 22 -15.81 -0.57 27.26
CA LYS A 22 -15.50 -0.87 28.67
C LYS A 22 -13.97 -0.90 28.80
N PRO A 23 -13.40 -0.48 29.95
CA PRO A 23 -11.96 -0.46 30.12
C PRO A 23 -11.45 -1.91 30.15
N ILE A 24 -10.80 -2.34 29.07
CA ILE A 24 -10.30 -3.71 28.88
C ILE A 24 -8.78 -3.68 28.98
N SER A 25 -8.25 -4.53 29.86
CA SER A 25 -6.82 -4.70 30.14
C SER A 25 -5.98 -5.00 28.89
N ASP A 26 -4.81 -4.36 28.79
CA ASP A 26 -3.84 -4.40 27.67
C ASP A 26 -3.41 -5.80 27.18
N GLN A 27 -3.62 -6.85 27.96
CA GLN A 27 -3.24 -8.22 27.57
C GLN A 27 -4.24 -8.90 26.63
N TYR A 28 -5.51 -8.47 26.62
CA TYR A 28 -6.56 -9.09 25.81
C TYR A 28 -6.50 -8.62 24.35
N THR A 29 -6.25 -7.33 24.14
CA THR A 29 -6.14 -6.71 22.80
C THR A 29 -4.97 -7.27 21.98
N ARG A 30 -3.83 -7.56 22.60
CA ARG A 30 -2.63 -8.05 21.89
C ARG A 30 -2.80 -9.45 21.29
N LYS A 31 -3.51 -10.36 22.00
CA LYS A 31 -3.77 -11.72 21.51
C LYS A 31 -4.74 -11.73 20.32
N GLU A 32 -5.78 -10.91 20.36
CA GLU A 32 -6.76 -10.83 19.27
C GLU A 32 -6.18 -10.23 17.99
N VAL A 33 -5.34 -9.18 18.09
CA VAL A 33 -4.68 -8.58 16.92
C VAL A 33 -3.73 -9.57 16.24
N LYS A 34 -2.95 -10.33 17.02
CA LYS A 34 -2.10 -11.40 16.49
C LYS A 34 -2.93 -12.43 15.71
N ARG A 35 -4.03 -12.90 16.32
CA ARG A 35 -4.97 -13.85 15.69
C ARG A 35 -5.58 -13.31 14.39
N HIS A 36 -5.94 -12.02 14.35
CA HIS A 36 -6.53 -11.42 13.16
C HIS A 36 -5.52 -11.26 12.00
N ARG A 37 -4.26 -10.93 12.32
CA ARG A 37 -3.17 -10.88 11.33
C ARG A 37 -2.88 -12.27 10.77
N ASP A 38 -2.80 -13.27 11.63
CA ASP A 38 -2.58 -14.67 11.24
C ASP A 38 -3.70 -15.17 10.31
N ASN A 39 -4.94 -14.72 10.53
CA ASN A 39 -6.05 -15.04 9.64
C ASN A 39 -5.88 -14.41 8.24
N PHE A 40 -5.51 -13.12 8.16
CA PHE A 40 -5.35 -12.46 6.86
C PHE A 40 -4.15 -13.03 6.07
N HIS A 41 -3.03 -13.30 6.74
CA HIS A 41 -1.89 -14.03 6.16
C HIS A 41 -2.36 -15.34 5.52
N HIS A 42 -3.04 -16.18 6.31
CA HIS A 42 -3.51 -17.49 5.89
C HIS A 42 -4.49 -17.42 4.71
N SER A 43 -5.37 -16.42 4.70
CA SER A 43 -6.26 -16.16 3.56
C SER A 43 -5.48 -15.83 2.29
N ILE A 44 -4.42 -15.02 2.36
CA ILE A 44 -3.57 -14.69 1.21
C ILE A 44 -2.87 -15.94 0.69
N VAL A 45 -2.19 -16.69 1.56
CA VAL A 45 -1.45 -17.89 1.17
C VAL A 45 -2.35 -18.89 0.47
N ARG A 46 -3.49 -19.25 1.07
CA ARG A 46 -4.46 -20.19 0.46
C ARG A 46 -5.02 -19.69 -0.87
N PHE A 47 -5.27 -18.38 -0.98
CA PHE A 47 -5.75 -17.78 -2.21
C PHE A 47 -4.70 -17.88 -3.32
N LEU A 48 -3.44 -17.57 -3.03
CA LEU A 48 -2.34 -17.66 -3.98
C LEU A 48 -2.07 -19.10 -4.40
N GLU A 49 -2.06 -20.06 -3.46
CA GLU A 49 -1.92 -21.49 -3.76
C GLU A 49 -3.04 -21.99 -4.68
N TYR A 50 -4.28 -21.61 -4.38
CA TYR A 50 -5.43 -21.94 -5.22
C TYR A 50 -5.27 -21.39 -6.64
N CYS A 51 -4.94 -20.11 -6.79
CA CYS A 51 -4.81 -19.51 -8.12
C CYS A 51 -3.62 -20.10 -8.89
N ASN A 52 -2.47 -20.30 -8.24
CA ASN A 52 -1.29 -20.90 -8.86
C ASN A 52 -1.53 -22.33 -9.34
N SER A 53 -2.37 -23.10 -8.65
CA SER A 53 -2.69 -24.49 -9.03
C SER A 53 -3.66 -24.59 -10.21
N ASN A 54 -4.45 -23.55 -10.47
CA ASN A 54 -5.48 -23.56 -11.52
C ASN A 54 -5.07 -22.76 -12.77
N GLY A 55 -3.95 -22.05 -12.73
CA GLY A 55 -3.51 -21.19 -13.84
C GLY A 55 -4.40 -19.97 -14.03
N GLU A 56 -4.58 -19.54 -15.27
CA GLU A 56 -5.38 -18.37 -15.62
C GLU A 56 -6.88 -18.61 -15.34
N ILE A 57 -7.45 -17.88 -14.38
CA ILE A 57 -8.83 -18.11 -13.92
C ILE A 57 -9.60 -16.82 -13.67
N MET A 58 -10.90 -16.86 -13.99
CA MET A 58 -11.85 -15.79 -13.69
C MET A 58 -12.47 -16.00 -12.32
N LEU A 59 -12.48 -14.96 -11.48
CA LEU A 59 -12.90 -15.04 -10.10
C LEU A 59 -13.86 -13.91 -9.74
N LYS A 60 -14.99 -14.27 -9.13
CA LYS A 60 -15.89 -13.30 -8.49
C LYS A 60 -15.34 -12.89 -7.13
N ILE A 61 -15.28 -11.60 -6.86
CA ILE A 61 -14.73 -11.06 -5.61
C ILE A 61 -15.52 -11.58 -4.41
N THR A 62 -16.84 -11.62 -4.52
CA THR A 62 -17.73 -12.20 -3.49
C THR A 62 -17.33 -13.63 -3.14
N ASN A 63 -17.16 -14.50 -4.14
CA ASN A 63 -16.79 -15.91 -3.94
C ASN A 63 -15.39 -16.04 -3.32
N ILE A 64 -14.43 -15.19 -3.70
CA ILE A 64 -13.10 -15.16 -3.09
C ILE A 64 -13.20 -14.80 -1.60
N CYS A 65 -13.99 -13.78 -1.27
CA CYS A 65 -14.13 -13.31 0.12
C CYS A 65 -14.75 -14.40 1.01
N GLU A 66 -15.80 -15.06 0.54
CA GLU A 66 -16.47 -16.14 1.27
C GLU A 66 -15.57 -17.37 1.41
N ARG A 67 -14.92 -17.80 0.32
CA ARG A 67 -14.13 -19.04 0.30
C ARG A 67 -12.86 -18.95 1.14
N PHE A 68 -12.16 -17.82 1.09
CA PHE A 68 -10.87 -17.66 1.77
C PHE A 68 -10.98 -16.85 3.07
N GLY A 69 -12.18 -16.39 3.43
CA GLY A 69 -12.42 -15.64 4.67
C GLY A 69 -11.89 -14.21 4.63
N PHE A 70 -11.79 -13.60 3.46
CA PHE A 70 -11.39 -12.19 3.37
C PHE A 70 -12.53 -11.27 3.78
N GLN A 71 -12.20 -10.23 4.55
CA GLN A 71 -13.03 -9.03 4.59
C GLN A 71 -12.92 -8.30 3.24
N ARG A 72 -14.05 -7.95 2.61
CA ARG A 72 -14.09 -7.27 1.29
C ARG A 72 -13.14 -6.08 1.21
N ARG A 73 -13.16 -5.20 2.22
CA ARG A 73 -12.27 -4.03 2.27
C ARG A 73 -10.79 -4.41 2.16
N ARG A 74 -10.36 -5.47 2.84
CA ARG A 74 -8.97 -5.95 2.84
C ARG A 74 -8.60 -6.64 1.54
N PHE A 75 -9.54 -7.38 0.95
CA PHE A 75 -9.34 -7.95 -0.36
C PHE A 75 -9.13 -6.87 -1.42
N TYR A 76 -9.80 -5.72 -1.34
CA TYR A 76 -9.52 -4.61 -2.25
C TYR A 76 -8.11 -4.05 -2.12
N ASP A 77 -7.53 -3.97 -0.91
CA ASP A 77 -6.14 -3.54 -0.74
C ASP A 77 -5.18 -4.53 -1.43
N LEU A 78 -5.40 -5.83 -1.23
CA LEU A 78 -4.66 -6.90 -1.89
C LEU A 78 -4.82 -6.84 -3.41
N ALA A 79 -6.06 -6.81 -3.91
CA ALA A 79 -6.36 -6.80 -5.33
C ALA A 79 -5.77 -5.58 -6.04
N THR A 80 -5.82 -4.40 -5.41
CA THR A 80 -5.20 -3.17 -5.94
C THR A 80 -3.69 -3.35 -6.14
N ILE A 81 -3.00 -3.98 -5.18
CA ILE A 81 -1.56 -4.24 -5.29
C ILE A 81 -1.29 -5.31 -6.34
N LEU A 82 -2.00 -6.43 -6.32
CA LEU A 82 -1.85 -7.49 -7.33
C LEU A 82 -2.04 -6.96 -8.75
N GLN A 83 -3.01 -6.07 -8.97
CA GLN A 83 -3.22 -5.39 -10.25
C GLN A 83 -2.05 -4.50 -10.66
N ALA A 84 -1.48 -3.77 -9.69
CA ALA A 84 -0.34 -2.90 -9.95
C ALA A 84 0.92 -3.66 -10.42
N PHE A 85 1.04 -4.94 -10.07
CA PHE A 85 2.11 -5.85 -10.52
C PHE A 85 1.69 -6.77 -11.68
N GLY A 86 0.52 -6.55 -12.28
CA GLY A 86 0.02 -7.34 -13.41
C GLY A 86 -0.40 -8.76 -13.07
N ILE A 87 -0.44 -9.13 -11.78
CA ILE A 87 -0.80 -10.47 -11.31
C ILE A 87 -2.31 -10.71 -11.45
N LEU A 88 -3.09 -9.66 -11.21
CA LEU A 88 -4.53 -9.63 -11.43
C LEU A 88 -4.87 -8.62 -12.53
N GLN A 89 -5.91 -8.93 -13.30
CA GLN A 89 -6.54 -8.00 -14.23
C GLN A 89 -7.99 -7.76 -13.78
N LYS A 90 -8.42 -6.50 -13.76
CA LYS A 90 -9.81 -6.16 -13.48
C LYS A 90 -10.63 -6.33 -14.76
N GLU A 91 -11.68 -7.13 -14.68
CA GLU A 91 -12.58 -7.38 -15.81
C GLU A 91 -13.88 -6.60 -15.65
N ASN A 92 -14.51 -6.70 -14.47
CA ASN A 92 -15.72 -5.96 -14.12
C ASN A 92 -15.66 -5.47 -12.66
N LEU A 93 -16.74 -4.85 -12.16
CA LEU A 93 -16.80 -4.34 -10.78
C LEU A 93 -16.63 -5.45 -9.72
N ASP A 94 -17.20 -6.63 -9.94
CA ASP A 94 -17.15 -7.78 -9.01
C ASP A 94 -16.35 -8.96 -9.57
N MET A 95 -15.61 -8.78 -10.67
CA MET A 95 -14.83 -9.85 -11.30
C MET A 95 -13.40 -9.43 -11.58
N VAL A 96 -12.49 -10.32 -11.21
CA VAL A 96 -11.05 -10.21 -11.49
C VAL A 96 -10.56 -11.48 -12.16
N LYS A 97 -9.56 -11.32 -13.00
CA LYS A 97 -8.87 -12.39 -13.69
C LYS A 97 -7.50 -12.57 -13.07
N TRP A 98 -7.19 -13.80 -12.66
CA TRP A 98 -5.84 -14.18 -12.28
C TRP A 98 -5.01 -14.42 -13.53
N VAL A 99 -3.94 -13.64 -13.70
CA VAL A 99 -3.01 -13.75 -14.83
C VAL A 99 -1.77 -14.54 -14.41
N GLY A 100 -1.28 -14.30 -13.19
CA GLY A 100 -0.22 -15.09 -12.57
C GLY A 100 1.00 -14.29 -12.12
N MET A 101 1.78 -14.88 -11.21
CA MET A 101 2.97 -14.27 -10.62
C MET A 101 4.09 -13.99 -11.63
N GLY A 102 4.09 -14.69 -12.78
CA GLY A 102 5.06 -14.47 -13.87
C GLY A 102 4.99 -13.07 -14.48
N GLN A 103 3.89 -12.33 -14.27
CA GLN A 103 3.70 -10.97 -14.80
C GLN A 103 4.46 -9.89 -14.05
N ILE A 104 5.01 -10.18 -12.86
CA ILE A 104 5.67 -9.18 -12.01
C ILE A 104 6.86 -8.54 -12.72
N ILE A 105 7.75 -9.35 -13.32
CA ILE A 105 8.95 -8.85 -14.00
C ILE A 105 8.58 -8.03 -15.25
N PRO A 106 7.79 -8.56 -16.22
CA PRO A 106 7.39 -7.80 -17.40
C PRO A 106 6.69 -6.47 -17.07
N THR A 107 5.83 -6.49 -16.04
CA THR A 107 5.12 -5.29 -15.58
C THR A 107 6.10 -4.24 -15.03
N LEU A 108 7.05 -4.65 -14.20
CA LEU A 108 8.06 -3.74 -13.66
C LEU A 108 8.98 -3.19 -14.77
N GLU A 109 9.41 -4.01 -15.73
CA GLU A 109 10.20 -3.55 -16.88
C GLU A 109 9.47 -2.50 -17.70
N LYS A 110 8.19 -2.74 -17.99
CA LYS A 110 7.33 -1.77 -18.67
C LYS A 110 7.29 -0.45 -17.92
N VAL A 111 7.06 -0.48 -16.60
CA VAL A 111 7.02 0.75 -15.78
C VAL A 111 8.39 1.45 -15.74
N ILE A 112 9.49 0.70 -15.65
CA ILE A 112 10.87 1.23 -15.68
C ILE A 112 11.11 1.97 -16.99
N HIS A 113 10.73 1.37 -18.12
CA HIS A 113 10.85 1.96 -19.44
C HIS A 113 9.98 3.22 -19.59
N GLU A 114 8.69 3.14 -19.20
CA GLU A 114 7.74 4.27 -19.27
C GLU A 114 8.19 5.48 -18.42
N ARG A 115 8.88 5.23 -17.30
CA ARG A 115 9.43 6.28 -16.43
C ARG A 115 10.84 6.73 -16.79
N GLY A 116 11.44 6.15 -17.84
CA GLY A 116 12.81 6.47 -18.25
C GLY A 116 13.88 6.14 -17.20
N ILE A 117 13.62 5.17 -16.32
CA ILE A 117 14.58 4.78 -15.28
C ILE A 117 15.76 4.05 -15.98
N GLY A 118 16.93 4.68 -16.02
CA GLY A 118 18.10 4.15 -16.73
C GLY A 118 18.57 4.94 -17.95
N THR A 119 17.85 6.01 -18.34
CA THR A 119 18.29 6.91 -19.40
C THR A 119 19.13 8.07 -18.85
N ALA A 120 19.96 8.70 -19.71
CA ALA A 120 20.87 9.78 -19.33
C ALA A 120 20.16 11.02 -18.73
N ASP A 121 18.86 11.19 -19.01
CA ASP A 121 18.04 12.32 -18.55
C ASP A 121 17.43 12.12 -17.16
N SER A 122 17.65 10.96 -16.53
CA SER A 122 17.05 10.57 -15.23
C SER A 122 17.74 11.16 -14.00
N SER A 123 18.48 12.27 -14.14
CA SER A 123 19.33 12.82 -13.07
C SER A 123 18.57 13.31 -11.83
N ASN A 124 17.26 13.56 -11.93
CA ASN A 124 16.44 14.02 -10.82
C ASN A 124 15.48 12.94 -10.29
N ILE A 125 15.72 12.47 -9.07
CA ILE A 125 14.83 11.54 -8.35
C ILE A 125 13.37 12.05 -8.24
N SER A 126 13.20 13.37 -8.25
CA SER A 126 11.90 14.04 -8.19
C SER A 126 11.05 13.86 -9.46
N THR A 127 11.68 13.60 -10.62
CA THR A 127 10.94 13.32 -11.86
C THR A 127 10.47 11.87 -11.89
N ILE A 128 11.26 10.94 -11.34
CA ILE A 128 10.94 9.51 -11.25
C ILE A 128 9.83 9.26 -10.21
N PHE A 129 9.85 10.02 -9.10
CA PHE A 129 8.92 9.89 -7.98
C PHE A 129 8.23 11.23 -7.68
N PRO A 130 7.23 11.66 -8.46
CA PRO A 130 6.55 12.94 -8.24
C PRO A 130 5.79 12.93 -6.91
N SER A 131 5.94 14.00 -6.12
CA SER A 131 5.33 14.12 -4.79
C SER A 131 3.87 14.56 -4.78
N VAL A 132 3.39 15.10 -5.92
CA VAL A 132 2.02 15.60 -6.10
C VAL A 132 1.00 14.47 -6.31
N GLN A 133 1.47 13.23 -6.52
CA GLN A 133 0.59 12.14 -6.86
C GLN A 133 -0.26 11.67 -5.67
N LYS A 134 -1.53 11.34 -5.93
CA LYS A 134 -2.43 10.76 -4.94
C LYS A 134 -1.79 9.47 -4.40
N LEU A 135 -1.63 9.40 -3.07
CA LEU A 135 -1.05 8.29 -2.30
C LEU A 135 -1.94 7.03 -2.34
N LEU A 136 -2.21 6.50 -3.53
CA LEU A 136 -2.91 5.23 -3.74
C LEU A 136 -1.99 4.08 -3.32
N MET A 137 -2.59 3.00 -2.79
CA MET A 137 -1.84 1.82 -2.34
C MET A 137 -1.03 1.19 -3.47
N SER A 138 -1.60 1.13 -4.68
CA SER A 138 -0.92 0.64 -5.89
C SER A 138 0.31 1.48 -6.25
N SER A 139 0.15 2.80 -6.32
CA SER A 139 1.24 3.73 -6.66
C SER A 139 2.40 3.63 -5.67
N ILE A 140 2.10 3.65 -4.36
CA ILE A 140 3.14 3.53 -3.33
C ILE A 140 3.83 2.16 -3.41
N ALA A 141 3.10 1.08 -3.73
CA ALA A 141 3.70 -0.26 -3.83
C ALA A 141 4.68 -0.38 -5.02
N VAL A 142 4.30 0.16 -6.17
CA VAL A 142 5.18 0.22 -7.35
C VAL A 142 6.36 1.13 -7.06
N ASP A 143 6.13 2.34 -6.55
CA ASP A 143 7.20 3.30 -6.25
C ASP A 143 8.18 2.75 -5.20
N PHE A 144 7.68 2.06 -4.18
CA PHE A 144 8.51 1.40 -3.17
C PHE A 144 9.43 0.35 -3.80
N THR A 145 8.90 -0.45 -4.71
CA THR A 145 9.67 -1.48 -5.42
C THR A 145 10.71 -0.86 -6.36
N LEU A 146 10.30 0.17 -7.11
CA LEU A 146 11.20 0.94 -7.98
C LEU A 146 12.29 1.66 -7.19
N LEU A 147 12.06 2.03 -5.92
CA LEU A 147 13.07 2.69 -5.09
C LEU A 147 14.27 1.76 -4.82
N PHE A 148 14.05 0.46 -4.61
CA PHE A 148 15.15 -0.51 -4.51
C PHE A 148 15.97 -0.56 -5.82
N ILE A 149 15.26 -0.60 -6.95
CA ILE A 149 15.84 -0.76 -8.29
C ILE A 149 16.65 0.49 -8.68
N THR A 150 16.05 1.67 -8.54
CA THR A 150 16.67 2.97 -8.86
C THR A 150 17.90 3.25 -8.00
N GLN A 151 17.85 2.93 -6.71
CA GLN A 151 18.99 3.11 -5.81
C GLN A 151 20.04 1.99 -5.93
N ARG A 152 19.71 0.88 -6.63
CA ARG A 152 20.53 -0.34 -6.68
C ARG A 152 20.89 -0.86 -5.29
N ARG A 153 19.95 -0.72 -4.35
CA ARG A 153 20.11 -1.17 -2.97
C ARG A 153 19.15 -2.30 -2.73
N GLN A 154 19.64 -3.38 -2.14
CA GLN A 154 18.77 -4.48 -1.73
C GLN A 154 17.96 -4.12 -0.49
N LYS A 155 18.42 -3.16 0.32
CA LYS A 155 17.85 -2.80 1.63
C LYS A 155 17.29 -1.39 1.63
N LEU A 156 16.08 -1.23 2.17
CA LEU A 156 15.45 0.06 2.47
C LEU A 156 14.89 0.09 3.89
N ASN A 157 14.84 1.30 4.47
CA ASN A 157 14.17 1.57 5.73
C ASN A 157 12.76 2.14 5.47
N ILE A 158 11.73 1.50 6.01
CA ILE A 158 10.32 1.88 5.82
C ILE A 158 10.06 3.34 6.25
N GLN A 159 10.65 3.80 7.36
CA GLN A 159 10.42 5.15 7.87
C GLN A 159 11.04 6.22 6.96
N GLU A 160 12.28 5.98 6.51
CA GLU A 160 12.96 6.87 5.58
C GLU A 160 12.20 6.94 4.25
N THR A 161 11.73 5.80 3.73
CA THR A 161 10.94 5.77 2.51
C THR A 161 9.58 6.47 2.67
N ALA A 162 8.91 6.30 3.81
CA ALA A 162 7.66 7.01 4.08
C ALA A 162 7.85 8.53 4.18
N SER A 163 8.97 8.96 4.78
CA SER A 163 9.36 10.38 4.81
C SER A 163 9.59 10.92 3.40
N PHE A 164 10.35 10.17 2.58
CA PHE A 164 10.59 10.52 1.18
C PHE A 164 9.31 10.64 0.35
N PHE A 165 8.35 9.72 0.51
CA PHE A 165 7.06 9.78 -0.19
C PHE A 165 6.11 10.86 0.34
N ALA A 166 6.31 11.35 1.56
CA ALA A 166 5.47 12.39 2.17
C ALA A 166 6.11 13.79 2.18
N ARG A 167 7.28 13.95 1.55
CA ARG A 167 8.14 15.14 1.65
C ARG A 167 7.46 16.48 1.34
N ASP A 168 6.49 16.49 0.43
CA ASP A 168 5.83 17.74 -0.01
C ASP A 168 4.34 17.82 0.37
N ASN A 169 3.83 16.89 1.18
CA ASN A 169 2.40 16.85 1.52
C ASN A 169 2.09 16.78 3.02
N GLY A 170 3.10 16.63 3.88
CA GLY A 170 2.90 16.54 5.34
C GLY A 170 2.17 15.28 5.82
N ARG A 171 1.90 14.31 4.94
CA ARG A 171 1.10 13.11 5.25
C ARG A 171 1.93 11.92 5.73
N PHE A 172 3.03 12.18 6.43
CA PHE A 172 3.99 11.15 6.86
C PHE A 172 3.33 9.96 7.56
N LYS A 173 2.45 10.21 8.55
CA LYS A 173 1.82 9.16 9.36
C LYS A 173 0.95 8.22 8.52
N SER A 174 0.17 8.77 7.59
CA SER A 174 -0.72 7.96 6.75
C SER A 174 0.05 7.23 5.65
N THR A 175 1.07 7.85 5.07
CA THR A 175 2.02 7.20 4.15
C THR A 175 2.73 6.04 4.83
N LEU A 176 3.24 6.25 6.04
CA LEU A 176 3.91 5.22 6.83
C LEU A 176 2.98 4.03 7.10
N CYS A 177 1.75 4.30 7.56
CA CYS A 177 0.76 3.25 7.82
C CYS A 177 0.46 2.41 6.55
N LYS A 178 0.25 3.08 5.41
CA LYS A 178 0.06 2.42 4.11
C LYS A 178 1.27 1.60 3.70
N LEU A 179 2.47 2.13 3.89
CA LEU A 179 3.71 1.48 3.47
C LEU A 179 3.93 0.15 4.22
N TYR A 180 3.62 0.08 5.50
CA TYR A 180 3.65 -1.19 6.23
C TYR A 180 2.62 -2.20 5.72
N GLN A 181 1.41 -1.76 5.37
CA GLN A 181 0.39 -2.64 4.78
C GLN A 181 0.86 -3.18 3.42
N ILE A 182 1.48 -2.32 2.62
CA ILE A 182 2.10 -2.68 1.34
C ILE A 182 3.22 -3.69 1.56
N VAL A 183 4.18 -3.40 2.44
CA VAL A 183 5.29 -4.30 2.76
C VAL A 183 4.78 -5.66 3.20
N TYR A 184 3.76 -5.69 4.05
CA TYR A 184 3.14 -6.95 4.46
C TYR A 184 2.66 -7.76 3.25
N ILE A 185 1.92 -7.15 2.33
CA ILE A 185 1.42 -7.82 1.13
C ILE A 185 2.58 -8.23 0.20
N LEU A 186 3.57 -7.37 -0.01
CA LEU A 186 4.75 -7.66 -0.85
C LEU A 186 5.58 -8.83 -0.29
N ILE A 187 5.60 -9.04 1.03
CA ILE A 187 6.20 -10.22 1.66
C ILE A 187 5.46 -11.48 1.25
N GLU A 188 4.13 -11.48 1.33
CA GLU A 188 3.30 -12.63 0.92
C GLU A 188 3.45 -12.96 -0.57
N LEU A 189 3.71 -11.94 -1.41
CA LEU A 189 4.00 -12.12 -2.84
C LEU A 189 5.46 -12.57 -3.10
N GLY A 190 6.30 -12.61 -2.07
CA GLY A 190 7.73 -12.88 -2.18
C GLY A 190 8.47 -11.86 -3.03
N ILE A 191 7.97 -10.61 -3.11
CA ILE A 191 8.62 -9.48 -3.78
C ILE A 191 9.68 -8.88 -2.87
N VAL A 192 9.35 -8.77 -1.58
CA VAL A 192 10.26 -8.29 -0.55
C VAL A 192 10.33 -9.30 0.58
N GLU A 193 11.38 -9.20 1.39
CA GLU A 193 11.66 -10.06 2.51
C GLU A 193 11.91 -9.20 3.75
N ARG A 194 11.48 -9.71 4.91
CA ARG A 194 11.78 -9.09 6.20
C ARG A 194 12.89 -9.87 6.88
N ARG A 195 13.89 -9.15 7.40
CA ARG A 195 14.95 -9.72 8.23
C ARG A 195 14.76 -9.33 9.70
N ASN A 196 15.68 -9.73 10.57
CA ASN A 196 15.57 -9.58 12.02
C ASN A 196 15.54 -8.10 12.49
N THR A 197 15.94 -7.15 11.65
CA THR A 197 15.90 -5.73 12.00
C THR A 197 14.49 -5.16 11.81
N PRO A 198 13.89 -4.54 12.84
CA PRO A 198 12.65 -3.81 12.66
C PRO A 198 12.85 -2.64 11.68
N ASN A 199 11.84 -2.36 10.86
CA ASN A 199 11.82 -1.30 9.84
C ASN A 199 12.73 -1.49 8.62
N GLU A 200 13.56 -2.53 8.57
CA GLU A 200 14.31 -2.87 7.37
C GLU A 200 13.57 -3.90 6.52
N VAL A 201 13.56 -3.66 5.22
CA VAL A 201 12.96 -4.54 4.21
C VAL A 201 13.96 -4.74 3.09
N TYR A 202 14.00 -5.95 2.57
CA TYR A 202 14.93 -6.37 1.54
C TYR A 202 14.17 -6.71 0.27
N LEU A 203 14.63 -6.27 -0.90
CA LEU A 203 14.14 -6.79 -2.17
C LEU A 203 14.59 -8.25 -2.27
N ALA A 204 13.66 -9.16 -2.58
CA ALA A 204 13.97 -10.59 -2.69
C ALA A 204 15.06 -10.83 -3.75
N ASP A 205 15.94 -11.81 -3.49
CA ASP A 205 17.15 -12.06 -4.28
C ASP A 205 16.84 -12.22 -5.77
N ARG A 206 15.74 -12.90 -6.13
CA ARG A 206 15.34 -13.08 -7.54
C ARG A 206 15.14 -11.75 -8.28
N TYR A 207 14.55 -10.75 -7.63
CA TYR A 207 14.30 -9.44 -8.23
C TYR A 207 15.54 -8.54 -8.16
N PHE A 208 16.28 -8.60 -7.04
CA PHE A 208 17.52 -7.86 -6.91
C PHE A 208 18.56 -8.32 -7.94
N ASN A 209 18.72 -9.63 -8.11
CA ASN A 209 19.62 -10.20 -9.11
C ASN A 209 19.20 -9.81 -10.54
N TYR A 210 17.89 -9.84 -10.83
CA TYR A 210 17.37 -9.50 -12.13
C TYR A 210 17.58 -8.01 -12.48
N PHE A 211 17.20 -7.09 -11.58
CA PHE A 211 17.17 -5.66 -11.89
C PHE A 211 18.47 -4.91 -11.52
N CYS A 212 19.18 -5.34 -10.48
CA CYS A 212 20.28 -4.58 -9.90
C CYS A 212 21.68 -5.15 -10.20
N ASN A 213 21.82 -6.49 -10.27
CA ASN A 213 23.11 -7.16 -10.47
C ASN A 213 23.51 -7.36 -11.94
N GLN A 214 22.66 -6.96 -12.90
CA GLN A 214 23.06 -6.86 -14.30
C GLN A 214 24.19 -5.81 -14.43
N PRO A 215 25.33 -6.12 -15.08
CA PRO A 215 26.40 -5.16 -15.32
C PRO A 215 25.87 -4.03 -16.18
N VAL A 216 25.72 -2.85 -15.60
CA VAL A 216 25.31 -1.66 -16.37
C VAL A 216 26.47 -1.27 -17.26
N LYS A 217 26.21 -1.08 -18.54
CA LYS A 217 27.19 -0.49 -19.44
C LYS A 217 27.55 0.95 -19.09
N GLN A 218 26.80 1.62 -18.20
CA GLN A 218 27.18 2.91 -17.62
C GLN A 218 26.76 3.02 -16.14
N PRO A 219 27.68 3.42 -15.23
CA PRO A 219 27.33 3.63 -13.84
C PRO A 219 26.32 4.79 -13.74
N PHE A 220 25.19 4.53 -13.08
CA PHE A 220 24.23 5.55 -12.71
C PHE A 220 24.95 6.61 -11.85
N PRO A 221 24.81 7.91 -12.15
CA PRO A 221 25.19 8.94 -11.19
C PRO A 221 24.23 8.82 -10.01
N ILE A 222 24.69 8.23 -8.91
CA ILE A 222 23.96 8.17 -7.65
C ILE A 222 23.77 9.62 -7.18
N PRO A 223 22.55 10.17 -7.08
CA PRO A 223 22.35 11.39 -6.34
C PRO A 223 22.62 11.06 -4.88
N ILE A 224 23.70 11.63 -4.39
CA ILE A 224 24.23 11.57 -3.04
C ILE A 224 23.09 11.81 -2.03
N THR A 225 22.83 10.78 -1.23
CA THR A 225 22.31 10.80 0.14
C THR A 225 20.90 11.39 0.39
N VAL A 226 19.94 10.50 0.66
CA VAL A 226 18.66 10.79 1.35
C VAL A 226 18.88 11.53 2.69
N GLN A 227 20.09 11.51 3.27
CA GLN A 227 20.41 12.22 4.50
C GLN A 227 20.49 13.75 4.36
N LYS A 228 20.66 14.33 3.15
CA LYS A 228 20.78 15.79 3.00
C LYS A 228 19.46 16.54 2.82
N VAL A 229 18.34 15.84 2.68
CA VAL A 229 16.99 16.45 2.69
C VAL A 229 16.36 16.41 4.10
N ALA A 230 17.02 15.75 5.07
CA ALA A 230 16.52 15.59 6.44
C ALA A 230 17.02 16.66 7.44
N SER A 231 17.76 17.68 7.00
CA SER A 231 18.09 18.84 7.85
C SER A 231 17.14 20.00 7.58
N PHE A 232 15.84 19.78 7.78
CA PHE A 232 14.92 20.87 8.06
C PHE A 232 14.63 20.86 9.56
N PRO A 233 14.88 21.97 10.30
CA PRO A 233 14.35 22.08 11.64
C PRO A 233 12.83 22.09 11.46
N ILE A 234 12.13 21.08 11.97
CA ILE A 234 10.68 21.13 12.07
C ILE A 234 10.38 22.24 13.09
N PRO A 235 9.85 23.41 12.70
CA PRO A 235 9.20 24.25 13.68
C PRO A 235 7.87 23.54 13.94
N TYR A 236 7.71 22.99 15.14
CA TYR A 236 6.38 22.68 15.65
C TYR A 236 5.60 24.00 15.75
N LEU A 237 4.99 24.42 14.64
CA LEU A 237 3.94 25.42 14.64
C LEU A 237 2.63 24.66 14.73
N SER A 238 2.24 24.41 15.97
CA SER A 238 0.87 24.15 16.33
C SER A 238 0.01 25.33 15.84
N ARG A 239 -0.72 25.15 14.75
CA ARG A 239 -1.93 25.92 14.50
C ARG A 239 -3.01 25.04 13.88
N SER A 240 -4.09 24.97 14.64
CA SER A 240 -5.37 24.35 14.39
C SER A 240 -6.15 25.04 13.28
N ASN A 241 -7.16 24.31 12.82
CA ASN A 241 -8.28 24.69 11.93
C ASN A 241 -8.04 24.38 10.45
N ASP A 242 -8.22 23.11 10.08
CA ASP A 242 -8.43 22.71 8.68
C ASP A 242 -9.81 22.04 8.55
N PRO A 243 -10.74 22.59 7.74
CA PRO A 243 -12.16 22.20 7.68
C PRO A 243 -12.43 20.97 6.79
N PHE A 244 -11.54 19.97 6.82
CA PHE A 244 -11.66 18.76 5.98
C PHE A 244 -12.52 17.64 6.59
N ASP A 245 -13.09 17.84 7.78
CA ASP A 245 -14.09 16.94 8.40
C ASP A 245 -15.49 17.03 7.75
N SER A 246 -15.70 17.90 6.76
CA SER A 246 -17.01 18.10 6.11
C SER A 246 -17.24 17.30 4.82
N ILE A 247 -16.28 16.51 4.35
CA ILE A 247 -16.40 15.78 3.05
C ILE A 247 -17.05 14.38 3.20
N PHE A 248 -17.40 13.94 4.41
CA PHE A 248 -18.14 12.69 4.64
C PHE A 248 -19.60 12.87 5.08
N CYS A 249 -20.21 14.04 4.84
CA CYS A 249 -21.66 14.16 4.88
C CYS A 249 -22.26 13.48 3.64
N ILE A 250 -22.85 12.31 3.86
CA ILE A 250 -23.75 11.66 2.91
C ILE A 250 -25.01 12.54 2.88
N GLU A 251 -25.18 13.35 1.83
CA GLU A 251 -26.49 13.92 1.51
C GLU A 251 -27.41 12.80 1.04
N SER A 252 -28.29 12.37 1.93
CA SER A 252 -29.49 11.63 1.57
C SER A 252 -30.53 12.62 1.04
N SER A 253 -30.53 12.86 -0.27
CA SER A 253 -31.67 13.47 -0.96
C SER A 253 -32.08 12.61 -2.14
N TYR A 254 -32.82 11.55 -1.86
CA TYR A 254 -33.81 11.06 -2.82
C TYR A 254 -34.97 12.05 -2.78
N GLY A 255 -34.97 12.99 -3.72
CA GLY A 255 -36.17 13.72 -4.09
C GLY A 255 -37.08 12.76 -4.84
N ILE A 256 -38.12 12.27 -4.16
CA ILE A 256 -39.31 11.76 -4.82
C ILE A 256 -40.18 12.99 -5.02
N ASP A 257 -40.29 13.44 -6.27
CA ASP A 257 -41.31 14.40 -6.68
C ASP A 257 -42.68 13.72 -6.46
N ILE A 258 -43.40 14.18 -5.43
CA ILE A 258 -44.82 13.90 -5.27
C ILE A 258 -45.54 15.16 -5.74
N ASP A 259 -46.28 14.98 -6.83
CA ASP A 259 -47.16 15.97 -7.46
C ASP A 259 -48.25 16.42 -6.46
N PRO A 260 -48.37 17.73 -6.14
CA PRO A 260 -49.29 18.22 -5.11
C PRO A 260 -50.74 18.40 -5.58
N ASP A 261 -51.11 18.05 -6.82
CA ASP A 261 -52.47 18.25 -7.35
C ASP A 261 -53.43 17.05 -7.20
N PHE A 262 -53.12 16.08 -6.34
CA PHE A 262 -54.04 14.98 -6.02
C PHE A 262 -54.45 14.99 -4.55
N ILE A 263 -55.55 15.68 -4.26
CA ILE A 263 -56.67 15.30 -3.35
C ILE A 263 -57.38 16.60 -2.91
N LEU A 264 -58.52 16.90 -3.55
CA LEU A 264 -59.84 17.00 -2.92
C LEU A 264 -60.89 17.46 -3.96
N SER A 265 -61.63 16.50 -4.50
CA SER A 265 -63.03 16.68 -4.90
C SER A 265 -63.76 15.35 -4.74
N GLU A 266 -64.65 15.35 -3.73
CA GLU A 266 -65.75 14.41 -3.38
C GLU A 266 -65.45 12.93 -3.09
#